data_AF-A0A842VXV7-F1
#
_entry.id   AF-A0A842VXV7-F1
#
_cell.length_a   1.000
_cell.length_b   1.000
_cell.length_c   1.000
_cell.angle_alpha   90.00
_cell.angle_beta   90.00
_cell.angle_gamma   90.00
#
_symmetry.space_group_name_H-M   'P 1'
#
loop_
_entity.id
_entity.type
_entity.pdbx_description
1 polymer ?
#
loop_
_entity_poly.entity_id
_entity_poly.type
_entity_poly.pdbx_seq_one_letter_code
_entity_poly.pdbx_strand_id
1 'polypeptide(L)'
;MEDRQLNGEKKRQDEVETAIEDLISADPWEELGFQRPLGSLWYGFSMYIFVALISLFFISLIYKLLYPYPEMEGYNKIAGGIFALVFQVFDVGTAFGIERFIGEYRIKNPKKMLEYVRFFVWYQMFTGLIQVLGISIWILQYLRFQPQLSYLTWLFLIICQKQYPSMLGTFGSVLKGLQKYNKTQILSFVSSGVFQNITNVIFILLGRYWGSLNPAVGDLMGGSIGYAIGIYIDDFFSMALAGWFLNKELRLLGFTLRDAITPGVSREVIKQCLFFGIQASMVPLLNILSETIILFMFLDNLPQYATWLVLKGFAQGLTGIVNVGNFEITSSIAESYGNDKKELAQFYVSYSLKWNTFLKMFMMMIMIGLFPVIVQVVQSMEGLNPYESALIFIPYLLVEQVFFAFIQISDPILVGTLHITFYTIVRLGEEIVRIGILYLLLVVFNFGTLGPIGIILTLGYDRFYARLVKMVAALVYINRRIFKVEIYWMSTIIIPLIAAIPILIISLLFTGYFIPYLTNIIGLIPSAVISILIIVLIFPILIFMPLVGFLGGFDDFQMETFRKSVELSGPSKPIVKQLYKVLLWGHNRCRWKNKYKIPWEIPLKQIHELLIQKAQHKLHVDFEKNDE
;
A
#
# COMPACT_ATOMS: atom_id res chain seq x y z
N MET A 1 -14.45 51.36 23.02
CA MET A 1 -13.80 50.85 21.79
C MET A 1 -13.33 49.41 22.00
N GLU A 2 -12.75 49.07 23.15
CA GLU A 2 -12.44 47.68 23.55
C GLU A 2 -13.65 46.73 23.47
N ASP A 3 -14.83 47.11 23.98
CA ASP A 3 -16.03 46.23 23.91
C ASP A 3 -16.53 45.96 22.48
N ARG A 4 -16.25 46.86 21.52
CA ARG A 4 -16.60 46.63 20.10
C ARG A 4 -15.56 45.73 19.41
N GLN A 5 -14.30 45.79 19.83
CA GLN A 5 -13.24 44.90 19.34
C GLN A 5 -13.40 43.49 19.91
N LEU A 6 -13.69 43.36 21.21
CA LEU A 6 -13.99 42.09 21.88
C LEU A 6 -15.24 41.39 21.29
N ASN A 7 -16.32 42.13 21.03
CA ASN A 7 -17.51 41.57 20.38
C ASN A 7 -17.26 41.18 18.92
N GLY A 8 -16.39 41.91 18.21
CA GLY A 8 -16.00 41.58 16.83
C GLY A 8 -15.14 40.32 16.75
N GLU A 9 -14.17 40.17 17.66
CA GLU A 9 -13.32 38.98 17.75
C GLU A 9 -14.11 37.74 18.15
N LYS A 10 -15.03 37.87 19.12
CA LYS A 10 -15.89 36.75 19.55
C LYS A 10 -16.81 36.29 18.42
N LYS A 11 -17.46 37.23 17.72
CA LYS A 11 -18.30 36.90 16.55
C LYS A 11 -17.50 36.19 15.46
N ARG A 12 -16.26 36.63 15.19
CA ARG A 12 -15.37 35.99 14.22
C ARG A 12 -14.93 34.59 14.66
N GLN A 13 -14.72 34.36 15.95
CA GLN A 13 -14.44 33.02 16.48
C GLN A 13 -15.65 32.10 16.33
N ASP A 14 -16.85 32.56 16.68
CA ASP A 14 -18.09 31.80 16.55
C ASP A 14 -18.38 31.44 15.08
N GLU A 15 -18.12 32.35 14.14
CA GLU A 15 -18.23 32.11 12.69
C GLU A 15 -17.23 31.04 12.21
N VAL A 16 -15.99 31.06 12.72
CA VAL A 16 -14.97 30.06 12.38
C VAL A 16 -15.31 28.70 12.97
N GLU A 17 -15.77 28.63 14.22
CA GLU A 17 -16.19 27.38 14.84
C GLU A 17 -17.39 26.76 14.09
N THR A 18 -18.37 27.58 13.73
CA THR A 18 -19.52 27.14 12.90
C THR A 18 -19.04 26.62 11.54
N ALA A 19 -18.10 27.31 10.89
CA ALA A 19 -17.54 26.86 9.62
C ALA A 19 -16.76 25.54 9.73
N ILE A 20 -16.10 25.29 10.87
CA ILE A 20 -15.45 24.00 11.18
C ILE A 20 -16.50 22.91 11.34
N GLU A 21 -17.57 23.16 12.11
CA GLU A 21 -18.66 22.19 12.30
C GLU A 21 -19.39 21.87 10.99
N ASP A 22 -19.64 22.87 10.15
CA ASP A 22 -20.23 22.72 8.82
C ASP A 22 -19.32 21.90 7.89
N LEU A 23 -18.01 22.10 7.97
CA LEU A 23 -17.02 21.33 7.21
C LEU A 23 -17.02 19.85 7.63
N ILE A 24 -16.99 19.60 8.93
CA ILE A 24 -16.93 18.23 9.49
C ILE A 24 -18.26 17.50 9.29
N SER A 25 -19.39 18.19 9.42
CA SER A 25 -20.72 17.60 9.22
C SER A 25 -20.99 17.28 7.74
N ALA A 26 -20.52 18.12 6.81
CA ALA A 26 -20.62 17.87 5.37
C ALA A 26 -19.77 16.67 4.93
N ASP A 27 -18.56 16.53 5.47
CA ASP A 27 -17.72 15.37 5.26
C ASP A 27 -16.86 15.03 6.51
N PRO A 28 -17.17 13.93 7.21
CA PRO A 28 -16.41 13.48 8.37
C PRO A 28 -14.91 13.23 8.09
N TRP A 29 -14.53 13.01 6.83
CA TRP A 29 -13.13 12.89 6.43
C TRP A 29 -12.38 14.23 6.48
N GLU A 30 -13.07 15.36 6.69
CA GLU A 30 -12.46 16.68 6.87
C GLU A 30 -12.01 16.96 8.30
N GLU A 31 -12.40 16.15 9.28
CA GLU A 31 -11.87 16.23 10.64
C GLU A 31 -10.39 15.81 10.66
N LEU A 32 -9.50 16.69 11.10
CA LEU A 32 -8.06 16.42 11.14
C LEU A 32 -7.70 15.44 12.28
N GLY A 33 -6.82 14.49 11.99
CA GLY A 33 -6.28 13.54 12.97
C GLY A 33 -6.03 12.14 12.43
N PHE A 34 -5.51 11.26 13.29
CA PHE A 34 -5.11 9.90 12.90
C PHE A 34 -6.31 8.97 12.62
N GLN A 35 -7.53 9.38 12.97
CA GLN A 35 -8.76 8.68 12.62
C GLN A 35 -8.93 8.50 11.11
N ARG A 36 -8.33 9.35 10.26
CA ARG A 36 -8.38 9.23 8.80
C ARG A 36 -7.59 8.02 8.28
N PRO A 37 -6.25 7.90 8.47
CA PRO A 37 -5.53 6.68 8.09
C PRO A 37 -6.09 5.41 8.75
N LEU A 38 -6.50 5.50 10.02
CA LEU A 38 -7.10 4.36 10.72
C LEU A 38 -8.46 3.98 10.12
N GLY A 39 -9.30 4.96 9.80
CA GLY A 39 -10.58 4.79 9.13
C GLY A 39 -10.41 4.19 7.73
N SER A 40 -9.37 4.58 6.98
CA SER A 40 -9.01 4.01 5.68
C SER A 40 -8.81 2.49 5.76
N LEU A 41 -7.97 2.06 6.71
CA LEU A 41 -7.73 0.63 6.95
C LEU A 41 -9.04 -0.10 7.24
N TRP A 42 -9.84 0.44 8.16
CA TRP A 42 -11.10 -0.19 8.55
C TRP A 42 -12.13 -0.18 7.42
N TYR A 43 -12.16 0.86 6.58
CA TYR A 43 -13.02 0.91 5.40
C TYR A 43 -12.72 -0.25 4.44
N GLY A 44 -11.43 -0.51 4.19
CA GLY A 44 -11.00 -1.62 3.34
C GLY A 44 -11.16 -3.00 3.98
N PHE A 45 -11.31 -3.10 5.31
CA PHE A 45 -11.25 -4.40 6.02
C PHE A 45 -12.26 -5.45 5.50
N SER A 46 -13.56 -5.13 5.43
CA SER A 46 -14.57 -6.07 4.94
C SER A 46 -14.39 -6.38 3.45
N MET A 47 -13.94 -5.39 2.67
CA MET A 47 -13.63 -5.53 1.25
C MET A 47 -12.49 -6.52 1.03
N TYR A 48 -11.39 -6.39 1.78
CA TYR A 48 -10.25 -7.29 1.70
C TYR A 48 -10.58 -8.71 2.16
N ILE A 49 -11.38 -8.87 3.22
CA ILE A 49 -11.85 -10.19 3.63
C ILE A 49 -12.69 -10.83 2.53
N PHE A 50 -13.60 -10.07 1.93
CA PHE A 50 -14.43 -10.57 0.83
C PHE A 50 -13.60 -11.02 -0.36
N VAL A 51 -12.63 -10.20 -0.80
CA VAL A 51 -11.69 -10.57 -1.88
C VAL A 51 -10.89 -11.80 -1.49
N ALA A 52 -10.31 -11.84 -0.29
CA ALA A 52 -9.49 -12.98 0.16
C ALA A 52 -10.28 -14.29 0.18
N LEU A 53 -11.53 -14.28 0.63
CA LEU A 53 -12.40 -15.46 0.66
C LEU A 53 -12.75 -15.95 -0.76
N ILE A 54 -13.07 -15.02 -1.67
CA ILE A 54 -13.31 -15.34 -3.08
C ILE A 54 -12.04 -15.91 -3.71
N SER A 55 -10.90 -15.23 -3.54
CA SER A 55 -9.62 -15.65 -4.08
C SER A 55 -9.24 -17.04 -3.59
N LEU A 56 -9.44 -17.35 -2.30
CA LEU A 56 -9.19 -18.67 -1.75
C LEU A 56 -10.12 -19.73 -2.35
N PHE A 57 -11.42 -19.44 -2.45
CA PHE A 57 -12.40 -20.38 -2.99
C PHE A 57 -12.09 -20.74 -4.46
N PHE A 58 -11.68 -19.73 -5.23
CA PHE A 58 -11.36 -19.90 -6.64
C PHE A 58 -9.87 -20.18 -6.91
N ILE A 59 -9.01 -20.30 -5.89
CA ILE A 59 -7.55 -20.37 -6.11
C ILE A 59 -7.17 -21.55 -7.01
N SER A 60 -7.66 -22.75 -6.71
CA SER A 60 -7.38 -23.94 -7.53
C SER A 60 -7.97 -23.82 -8.94
N LEU A 61 -9.16 -23.24 -9.07
CA LEU A 61 -9.77 -23.00 -10.39
C LEU A 61 -8.95 -21.98 -11.21
N ILE A 62 -8.50 -20.89 -10.57
CA ILE A 62 -7.70 -19.83 -11.18
C ILE A 62 -6.37 -20.39 -11.65
N TYR A 63 -5.63 -21.10 -10.79
CA TYR A 63 -4.34 -21.68 -11.19
C TYR A 63 -4.52 -22.78 -12.24
N LYS A 64 -5.53 -23.64 -12.14
CA LYS A 64 -5.81 -24.70 -13.13
C LYS A 64 -6.22 -24.15 -14.50
N LEU A 65 -7.07 -23.12 -14.53
CA LEU A 65 -7.62 -22.57 -15.78
C LEU A 65 -6.79 -21.45 -16.38
N LEU A 66 -6.24 -20.55 -15.56
CA LEU A 66 -5.55 -19.35 -16.06
C LEU A 66 -4.04 -19.53 -16.14
N TYR A 67 -3.45 -20.30 -15.22
CA TYR A 67 -2.01 -20.50 -15.14
C TYR A 67 -1.62 -21.99 -15.11
N PRO A 68 -2.06 -22.81 -16.09
CA PRO A 68 -1.64 -24.21 -16.17
C PRO A 68 -0.12 -24.35 -16.35
N TYR A 69 0.53 -23.31 -16.89
CA TYR A 69 1.99 -23.20 -17.05
C TYR A 69 2.50 -21.96 -16.31
N PRO A 70 3.34 -22.10 -15.28
CA PRO A 70 3.96 -20.97 -14.58
C PRO A 70 4.72 -20.00 -15.51
N GLU A 71 5.20 -20.49 -16.66
CA GLU A 71 5.93 -19.74 -17.68
C GLU A 71 5.09 -18.62 -18.32
N MET A 72 3.76 -18.74 -18.36
CA MET A 72 2.85 -17.69 -18.87
C MET A 72 2.95 -16.40 -18.05
N GLU A 73 3.06 -16.53 -16.72
CA GLU A 73 3.26 -15.39 -15.83
C GLU A 73 4.70 -14.85 -15.97
N GLY A 74 5.67 -15.75 -16.23
CA GLY A 74 7.07 -15.43 -16.47
C GLY A 74 7.29 -14.47 -17.65
N TYR A 75 6.65 -14.70 -18.80
CA TYR A 75 6.82 -13.83 -19.97
C TYR A 75 6.34 -12.40 -19.73
N ASN A 76 5.19 -12.24 -19.06
CA ASN A 76 4.66 -10.93 -18.71
C ASN A 76 5.54 -10.21 -17.67
N LYS A 77 6.11 -10.95 -16.70
CA LYS A 77 7.06 -10.38 -15.73
C LYS A 77 8.36 -9.93 -16.38
N ILE A 78 8.90 -10.69 -17.34
CA ILE A 78 10.09 -10.30 -18.10
C ILE A 78 9.80 -9.06 -18.95
N ALA A 79 8.69 -9.05 -19.69
CA ALA A 79 8.25 -7.90 -20.49
C ALA A 79 8.07 -6.64 -19.63
N GLY A 80 7.37 -6.78 -18.50
CA GLY A 80 7.16 -5.71 -17.53
C GLY A 80 8.47 -5.20 -16.93
N GLY A 81 9.42 -6.09 -16.61
CA GLY A 81 10.73 -5.71 -16.07
C GLY A 81 11.59 -4.93 -17.06
N ILE A 82 11.62 -5.34 -18.33
CA ILE A 82 12.35 -4.61 -19.40
C ILE A 82 11.78 -3.20 -19.56
N PHE A 83 10.45 -3.08 -19.59
CA PHE A 83 9.83 -1.78 -19.74
C PHE A 83 9.86 -0.93 -18.48
N ALA A 84 9.91 -1.52 -17.29
CA ALA A 84 9.97 -0.79 -16.03
C ALA A 84 11.14 0.21 -16.02
N LEU A 85 12.29 -0.13 -16.60
CA LEU A 85 13.43 0.78 -16.73
C LEU A 85 13.06 2.01 -17.55
N VAL A 86 12.54 1.78 -18.75
CA VAL A 86 12.21 2.85 -19.70
C VAL A 86 11.12 3.75 -19.12
N PHE A 87 10.05 3.14 -18.60
CA PHE A 87 8.95 3.86 -17.96
C PHE A 87 9.46 4.72 -16.80
N GLN A 88 10.31 4.15 -15.93
CA GLN A 88 10.83 4.85 -14.78
C GLN A 88 11.76 6.03 -15.12
N VAL A 89 12.54 5.92 -16.21
CA VAL A 89 13.37 7.04 -16.72
C VAL A 89 12.47 8.19 -17.17
N PHE A 90 11.45 7.88 -17.98
CA PHE A 90 10.63 8.91 -18.62
C PHE A 90 9.59 9.53 -17.68
N ASP A 91 9.14 8.84 -16.64
CA ASP A 91 8.22 9.40 -15.64
C ASP A 91 8.91 10.41 -14.71
N VAL A 92 10.26 10.46 -14.72
CA VAL A 92 11.13 11.34 -13.93
C VAL A 92 10.66 11.44 -12.48
N GLY A 93 10.16 10.33 -11.91
CA GLY A 93 9.74 10.26 -10.51
C GLY A 93 8.64 11.26 -10.10
N THR A 94 7.96 11.90 -11.05
CA THR A 94 6.96 12.94 -10.79
C THR A 94 5.77 12.39 -10.00
N ALA A 95 5.42 11.12 -10.21
CA ALA A 95 4.37 10.41 -9.47
C ALA A 95 4.60 10.41 -7.94
N PHE A 96 5.86 10.38 -7.47
CA PHE A 96 6.17 10.34 -6.03
C PHE A 96 5.93 11.68 -5.31
N GLY A 97 5.77 12.78 -6.06
CA GLY A 97 5.53 14.11 -5.48
C GLY A 97 4.06 14.46 -5.30
N ILE A 98 3.16 13.77 -6.00
CA ILE A 98 1.73 14.14 -6.13
C ILE A 98 1.06 14.27 -4.76
N GLU A 99 1.14 13.22 -3.94
CA GLU A 99 0.48 13.17 -2.63
C GLU A 99 0.99 14.26 -1.67
N ARG A 100 2.29 14.58 -1.75
CA ARG A 100 2.92 15.60 -0.92
C ARG A 100 2.49 17.00 -1.32
N PHE A 101 2.63 17.37 -2.60
CA PHE A 101 2.27 18.71 -3.07
C PHE A 101 0.78 18.99 -2.84
N ILE A 102 -0.07 17.98 -3.07
CA ILE A 102 -1.51 18.12 -2.82
C ILE A 102 -1.79 18.21 -1.32
N GLY A 103 -1.17 17.35 -0.50
CA GLY A 103 -1.32 17.38 0.96
C GLY A 103 -0.89 18.72 1.59
N GLU A 104 0.16 19.35 1.06
CA GLU A 104 0.66 20.65 1.53
C GLU A 104 -0.22 21.81 1.07
N TYR A 105 -0.53 21.90 -0.23
CA TYR A 105 -1.20 23.06 -0.81
C TYR A 105 -2.72 23.04 -0.70
N ARG A 106 -3.34 21.92 -0.34
CA ARG A 106 -4.80 21.87 -0.11
C ARG A 106 -5.27 22.83 1.00
N ILE A 107 -4.41 23.09 2.01
CA ILE A 107 -4.71 24.07 3.07
C ILE A 107 -4.22 25.46 2.65
N LYS A 108 -2.96 25.57 2.22
CA LYS A 108 -2.31 26.87 1.95
C LYS A 108 -2.91 27.62 0.77
N ASN A 109 -3.14 26.93 -0.35
CA ASN A 109 -3.63 27.53 -1.60
C ASN A 109 -4.22 26.47 -2.56
N PRO A 110 -5.55 26.29 -2.56
CA PRO A 110 -6.23 25.33 -3.43
C PRO A 110 -6.05 25.62 -4.95
N LYS A 111 -5.90 26.88 -5.35
CA LYS A 111 -5.64 27.25 -6.76
C LYS A 111 -4.26 26.73 -7.20
N LYS A 112 -3.23 26.90 -6.35
CA LYS A 112 -1.88 26.36 -6.61
C LYS A 112 -1.85 24.84 -6.58
N MET A 113 -2.62 24.21 -5.69
CA MET A 113 -2.83 22.75 -5.69
C MET A 113 -3.32 22.25 -7.05
N LEU A 114 -4.29 22.95 -7.67
CA LEU A 114 -4.81 22.58 -8.99
C LEU A 114 -3.75 22.70 -10.09
N GLU A 115 -2.85 23.70 -10.03
CA GLU A 115 -1.72 23.80 -10.96
C GLU A 115 -0.79 22.58 -10.88
N TYR A 116 -0.52 22.07 -9.67
CA TYR A 116 0.22 20.81 -9.50
C TYR A 116 -0.51 19.64 -10.17
N VAL A 117 -1.82 19.51 -9.96
CA VAL A 117 -2.62 18.44 -10.59
C VAL A 117 -2.54 18.52 -12.12
N ARG A 118 -2.71 19.71 -12.70
CA ARG A 118 -2.59 19.96 -14.15
C ARG A 118 -1.21 19.56 -14.68
N PHE A 119 -0.16 19.93 -13.95
CA PHE A 119 1.21 19.55 -14.30
C PHE A 119 1.33 18.04 -14.41
N PHE A 120 0.88 17.29 -13.40
CA PHE A 120 1.02 15.83 -13.40
C PHE A 120 0.24 15.18 -14.53
N VAL A 121 -1.00 15.61 -14.79
CA VAL A 121 -1.81 15.08 -15.90
C VAL A 121 -1.09 15.27 -17.24
N TRP A 122 -0.69 16.50 -17.56
CA TRP A 122 -0.07 16.80 -18.85
C TRP A 122 1.34 16.22 -19.00
N TYR A 123 2.12 16.23 -17.91
CA TYR A 123 3.45 15.65 -17.91
C TYR A 123 3.40 14.14 -18.18
N GLN A 124 2.47 13.43 -17.53
CA GLN A 124 2.27 12.00 -17.74
C GLN A 124 1.78 11.70 -19.17
N MET A 125 0.85 12.48 -19.70
CA MET A 125 0.40 12.33 -21.10
C MET A 125 1.53 12.53 -22.11
N PHE A 126 2.35 13.56 -21.92
CA PHE A 126 3.46 13.90 -22.81
C PHE A 126 4.57 12.84 -22.77
N THR A 127 4.99 12.43 -21.57
CA THR A 127 6.02 11.42 -21.38
C THR A 127 5.55 10.04 -21.84
N GLY A 128 4.30 9.67 -21.57
CA GLY A 128 3.66 8.46 -22.07
C GLY A 128 3.67 8.38 -23.60
N LEU A 129 3.37 9.48 -24.30
CA LEU A 129 3.45 9.54 -25.76
C LEU A 129 4.87 9.27 -26.28
N ILE A 130 5.89 9.86 -25.65
CA ILE A 130 7.30 9.64 -26.00
C ILE A 130 7.71 8.19 -25.72
N GLN A 131 7.30 7.63 -24.58
CA GLN A 131 7.56 6.24 -24.22
C GLN A 131 6.98 5.29 -25.27
N VAL A 132 5.69 5.44 -25.61
CA VAL A 132 5.03 4.60 -26.61
C VAL A 132 5.72 4.68 -27.96
N LEU A 133 6.04 5.89 -28.42
CA LEU A 133 6.71 6.09 -29.70
C LEU A 133 8.11 5.47 -29.72
N GLY A 134 8.95 5.81 -28.73
CA GLY A 134 10.34 5.36 -28.67
C GLY A 134 10.46 3.84 -28.52
N ILE A 135 9.66 3.26 -27.63
CA ILE A 135 9.64 1.81 -27.40
C ILE A 135 9.11 1.09 -28.64
N SER A 136 8.04 1.58 -29.28
CA SER A 136 7.52 0.95 -30.49
C SER A 136 8.54 0.95 -31.63
N ILE A 137 9.28 2.05 -31.82
CA ILE A 137 10.38 2.11 -32.80
C ILE A 137 11.46 1.07 -32.44
N TRP A 138 11.89 1.02 -31.18
CA TRP A 138 12.90 0.05 -30.73
C TRP A 138 12.45 -1.41 -30.93
N ILE A 139 11.19 -1.72 -30.62
CA ILE A 139 10.64 -3.07 -30.80
C ILE A 139 10.67 -3.46 -32.29
N LEU A 140 10.19 -2.58 -33.17
CA LEU A 140 10.08 -2.86 -34.59
C LEU A 140 11.44 -2.91 -35.31
N GLN A 141 12.39 -2.09 -34.89
CA GLN A 141 13.70 -1.95 -35.55
C GLN A 141 14.79 -2.86 -34.96
N TYR A 142 14.68 -3.26 -33.69
CA TYR A 142 15.72 -4.05 -33.02
C TYR A 142 15.18 -5.38 -32.49
N LEU A 143 14.17 -5.35 -31.61
CA LEU A 143 13.70 -6.55 -30.91
C LEU A 143 13.17 -7.63 -31.86
N ARG A 144 12.46 -7.21 -32.91
CA ARG A 144 11.93 -8.12 -33.94
C ARG A 144 13.01 -8.98 -34.60
N PHE A 145 14.22 -8.46 -34.75
CA PHE A 145 15.34 -9.14 -35.41
C PHE A 145 16.19 -9.97 -34.44
N GLN A 146 15.90 -9.94 -33.13
CA GLN A 146 16.60 -10.74 -32.14
C GLN A 146 16.02 -12.17 -32.09
N PRO A 147 16.82 -13.22 -32.39
CA PRO A 147 16.31 -14.59 -32.49
C PRO A 147 15.61 -15.10 -31.22
N GLN A 148 16.04 -14.62 -30.05
CA GLN A 148 15.56 -15.09 -28.75
C GLN A 148 14.30 -14.38 -28.26
N LEU A 149 13.93 -13.22 -28.82
CA LEU A 149 12.81 -12.38 -28.32
C LEU A 149 11.82 -12.00 -29.43
N SER A 150 12.10 -12.36 -30.68
CA SER A 150 11.27 -12.02 -31.84
C SER A 150 9.81 -12.48 -31.69
N TYR A 151 9.58 -13.63 -31.04
CA TYR A 151 8.25 -14.16 -30.78
C TYR A 151 7.43 -13.30 -29.78
N LEU A 152 8.09 -12.49 -28.95
CA LEU A 152 7.45 -11.59 -27.97
C LEU A 152 7.11 -10.20 -28.53
N THR A 153 7.50 -9.90 -29.78
CA THR A 153 7.35 -8.57 -30.41
C THR A 153 5.92 -8.03 -30.27
N TRP A 154 4.90 -8.84 -30.56
CA TRP A 154 3.50 -8.42 -30.49
C TRP A 154 3.03 -8.17 -29.05
N LEU A 155 3.43 -9.03 -28.11
CA LEU A 155 3.13 -8.84 -26.70
C LEU A 155 3.75 -7.54 -26.18
N PHE A 156 4.98 -7.26 -26.58
CA PHE A 156 5.72 -6.06 -26.20
C PHE A 156 5.05 -4.78 -26.73
N LEU A 157 4.56 -4.80 -27.97
CA LEU A 157 3.81 -3.67 -28.53
C LEU A 157 2.52 -3.42 -27.76
N ILE A 158 1.76 -4.46 -27.40
CA ILE A 158 0.51 -4.34 -26.64
C ILE A 158 0.77 -3.77 -25.24
N ILE A 159 1.74 -4.33 -24.51
CA ILE A 159 2.08 -3.86 -23.16
C ILE A 159 2.55 -2.40 -23.20
N CYS A 160 3.32 -2.01 -24.21
CA CYS A 160 3.79 -0.64 -24.37
C CYS A 160 2.65 0.36 -24.53
N GLN A 161 1.56 0.03 -25.24
CA GLN A 161 0.41 0.93 -25.43
C GLN A 161 -0.23 1.38 -24.11
N LYS A 162 -0.09 0.59 -23.04
CA LYS A 162 -0.55 0.95 -21.70
C LYS A 162 -0.06 2.33 -21.24
N GLN A 163 1.10 2.77 -21.73
CA GLN A 163 1.68 4.03 -21.31
C GLN A 163 1.07 5.27 -21.93
N TYR A 164 0.13 5.16 -22.86
CA TYR A 164 -0.63 6.32 -23.30
C TYR A 164 -2.11 6.16 -22.93
N PRO A 165 -2.68 7.08 -22.13
CA PRO A 165 -2.19 8.42 -21.76
C PRO A 165 -1.28 8.53 -20.50
N SER A 166 -0.76 7.46 -19.91
CA SER A 166 0.03 7.36 -18.65
C SER A 166 -0.64 7.94 -17.38
N MET A 167 -1.60 8.86 -17.51
CA MET A 167 -2.33 9.48 -16.41
C MET A 167 -3.30 8.53 -15.68
N LEU A 168 -3.31 7.24 -16.04
CA LEU A 168 -4.28 6.23 -15.59
C LEU A 168 -4.36 6.16 -14.04
N GLY A 169 -3.22 6.28 -13.35
CA GLY A 169 -3.13 6.30 -11.89
C GLY A 169 -3.12 7.69 -11.22
N THR A 170 -3.12 8.78 -12.02
CA THR A 170 -2.92 10.14 -11.49
C THR A 170 -4.10 10.56 -10.61
N PHE A 171 -5.34 10.33 -11.05
CA PHE A 171 -6.52 10.74 -10.27
C PHE A 171 -6.65 10.00 -8.93
N GLY A 172 -6.29 8.71 -8.88
CA GLY A 172 -6.22 7.96 -7.62
C GLY A 172 -5.19 8.56 -6.66
N SER A 173 -4.02 8.95 -7.17
CA SER A 173 -2.97 9.60 -6.39
C SER A 173 -3.39 10.98 -5.87
N VAL A 174 -4.18 11.73 -6.65
CA VAL A 174 -4.79 13.00 -6.20
C VAL A 174 -5.76 12.77 -5.06
N LEU A 175 -6.63 11.76 -5.13
CA LEU A 175 -7.56 11.40 -4.05
C LEU A 175 -6.82 11.02 -2.75
N LYS A 176 -5.69 10.30 -2.86
CA LYS A 176 -4.80 10.01 -1.72
C LYS A 176 -4.17 11.27 -1.12
N GLY A 177 -3.67 12.18 -1.97
CA GLY A 177 -3.16 13.48 -1.54
C GLY A 177 -4.21 14.34 -0.84
N LEU A 178 -5.46 14.27 -1.30
CA LEU A 178 -6.63 14.88 -0.66
C LEU A 178 -7.10 14.12 0.60
N GLN A 179 -6.46 13.01 0.97
CA GLN A 179 -6.82 12.15 2.10
C GLN A 179 -8.26 11.60 2.04
N LYS A 180 -8.80 11.43 0.83
CA LYS A 180 -10.14 10.87 0.59
C LYS A 180 -10.04 9.35 0.50
N TYR A 181 -9.71 8.76 1.63
CA TYR A 181 -9.34 7.36 1.69
C TYR A 181 -10.53 6.42 1.48
N ASN A 182 -11.75 6.78 1.88
CA ASN A 182 -12.97 6.04 1.52
C ASN A 182 -13.04 5.74 0.01
N LYS A 183 -12.89 6.77 -0.82
CA LYS A 183 -12.95 6.66 -2.29
C LYS A 183 -11.79 5.86 -2.83
N THR A 184 -10.61 6.05 -2.26
CA THR A 184 -9.40 5.30 -2.63
C THR A 184 -9.56 3.80 -2.35
N GLN A 185 -10.18 3.44 -1.22
CA GLN A 185 -10.45 2.05 -0.86
C GLN A 185 -11.52 1.42 -1.77
N ILE A 186 -12.60 2.16 -2.08
CA ILE A 186 -13.60 1.69 -3.07
C ILE A 186 -12.94 1.48 -4.44
N LEU A 187 -12.12 2.43 -4.89
CA LEU A 187 -11.41 2.34 -6.16
C LEU A 187 -10.52 1.09 -6.20
N SER A 188 -9.71 0.87 -5.16
CA SER A 188 -8.85 -0.31 -5.06
C SER A 188 -9.63 -1.62 -5.04
N PHE A 189 -10.75 -1.67 -4.30
CA PHE A 189 -11.60 -2.85 -4.24
C PHE A 189 -12.27 -3.14 -5.59
N VAL A 190 -12.87 -2.13 -6.22
CA VAL A 190 -13.64 -2.31 -7.46
C VAL A 190 -12.71 -2.60 -8.63
N SER A 191 -11.63 -1.82 -8.80
CA SER A 191 -10.67 -2.04 -9.90
C SER A 191 -9.84 -3.30 -9.64
N SER A 192 -8.98 -3.31 -8.62
CA SER A 192 -8.03 -4.42 -8.43
C SER A 192 -8.65 -5.69 -7.84
N GLY A 193 -9.64 -5.55 -6.94
CA GLY A 193 -10.25 -6.71 -6.26
C GLY A 193 -11.28 -7.45 -7.09
N VAL A 194 -12.05 -6.75 -7.92
CA VAL A 194 -13.20 -7.31 -8.66
C VAL A 194 -12.96 -7.24 -10.16
N PHE A 195 -12.83 -6.05 -10.72
CA PHE A 195 -12.79 -5.84 -12.17
C PHE A 195 -11.57 -6.51 -12.81
N GLN A 196 -10.38 -6.30 -12.26
CA GLN A 196 -9.13 -6.91 -12.72
C GLN A 196 -9.19 -8.45 -12.70
N ASN A 197 -9.76 -9.05 -11.65
CA ASN A 197 -9.91 -10.51 -11.58
C ASN A 197 -10.86 -11.03 -12.67
N ILE A 198 -11.97 -10.33 -12.90
CA ILE A 198 -12.94 -10.66 -13.95
C ILE A 198 -12.33 -10.49 -15.34
N THR A 199 -11.68 -9.37 -15.61
CA THR A 199 -11.04 -9.11 -16.91
C THR A 199 -9.90 -10.11 -17.17
N ASN A 200 -9.08 -10.43 -16.17
CA ASN A 200 -8.05 -11.44 -16.31
C ASN A 200 -8.64 -12.80 -16.69
N VAL A 201 -9.67 -13.27 -15.98
CA VAL A 201 -10.35 -14.55 -16.32
C VAL A 201 -10.87 -14.52 -17.76
N ILE A 202 -11.63 -13.48 -18.11
CA ILE A 202 -12.28 -13.37 -19.43
C ILE A 202 -11.23 -13.30 -20.54
N PHE A 203 -10.29 -12.36 -20.45
CA PHE A 203 -9.36 -12.12 -21.54
C PHE A 203 -8.26 -13.17 -21.65
N ILE A 204 -7.82 -13.80 -20.56
CA ILE A 204 -6.92 -14.96 -20.65
C ILE A 204 -7.64 -16.10 -21.38
N LEU A 205 -8.86 -16.46 -20.99
CA LEU A 205 -9.59 -17.56 -21.64
C LEU A 205 -9.90 -17.27 -23.11
N LEU A 206 -10.30 -16.04 -23.45
CA LEU A 206 -10.50 -15.62 -24.84
C LEU A 206 -9.19 -15.65 -25.64
N GLY A 207 -8.10 -15.16 -25.04
CA GLY A 207 -6.78 -15.16 -25.64
C GLY A 207 -6.27 -16.57 -25.91
N ARG A 208 -6.46 -17.48 -24.95
CA ARG A 208 -6.16 -18.91 -25.08
C ARG A 208 -6.97 -19.58 -26.17
N TYR A 209 -8.29 -19.36 -26.19
CA TYR A 209 -9.16 -19.87 -27.24
C TYR A 209 -8.70 -19.40 -28.62
N TRP A 210 -8.45 -18.10 -28.77
CA TRP A 210 -7.93 -17.53 -30.01
C TRP A 210 -6.54 -18.08 -30.38
N GLY A 211 -5.63 -18.22 -29.41
CA GLY A 211 -4.30 -18.79 -29.61
C GLY A 211 -4.33 -20.26 -30.02
N SER A 212 -5.27 -21.04 -29.48
CA SER A 212 -5.46 -22.45 -29.85
C SER A 212 -5.97 -22.62 -31.29
N LEU A 213 -6.77 -21.67 -31.77
CA LEU A 213 -7.25 -21.63 -33.16
C LEU A 213 -6.19 -21.13 -34.15
N ASN A 214 -5.11 -20.52 -33.67
CA ASN A 214 -4.03 -19.98 -34.50
C ASN A 214 -2.71 -20.67 -34.15
N PRO A 215 -2.34 -21.77 -34.83
CA PRO A 215 -1.14 -22.56 -34.53
C PRO A 215 0.16 -21.75 -34.54
N ALA A 216 0.23 -20.66 -35.30
CA ALA A 216 1.39 -19.77 -35.36
C ALA A 216 1.62 -18.96 -34.07
N VAL A 217 0.58 -18.79 -33.24
CA VAL A 217 0.64 -18.08 -31.95
C VAL A 217 0.69 -19.10 -30.82
N GLY A 218 -0.20 -20.10 -30.86
CA GLY A 218 -0.32 -21.12 -29.82
C GLY A 218 -1.06 -20.63 -28.58
N ASP A 219 -1.55 -21.60 -27.79
CA ASP A 219 -2.37 -21.37 -26.58
C ASP A 219 -1.65 -20.47 -25.56
N LEU A 220 -0.34 -20.69 -25.37
CA LEU A 220 0.48 -19.97 -24.41
C LEU A 220 0.64 -18.48 -24.74
N MET A 221 0.94 -18.14 -25.99
CA MET A 221 1.09 -16.74 -26.40
C MET A 221 -0.27 -16.05 -26.47
N GLY A 222 -1.31 -16.77 -26.93
CA GLY A 222 -2.68 -16.26 -26.94
C GLY A 222 -3.15 -15.87 -25.54
N GLY A 223 -2.93 -16.72 -24.54
CA GLY A 223 -3.25 -16.41 -23.14
C GLY A 223 -2.46 -15.23 -22.59
N SER A 224 -1.18 -15.10 -22.97
CA SER A 224 -0.32 -13.97 -22.55
C SER A 224 -0.79 -12.63 -23.14
N ILE A 225 -1.19 -12.62 -24.41
CA ILE A 225 -1.81 -11.45 -25.07
C ILE A 225 -3.14 -11.10 -24.40
N GLY A 226 -3.96 -12.11 -24.12
CA GLY A 226 -5.20 -11.96 -23.37
C GLY A 226 -5.00 -11.27 -22.02
N TYR A 227 -4.02 -11.73 -21.24
CA TYR A 227 -3.65 -11.10 -19.97
C TYR A 227 -3.25 -9.63 -20.12
N ALA A 228 -2.41 -9.30 -21.10
CA ALA A 228 -1.97 -7.92 -21.35
C ALA A 228 -3.14 -6.99 -21.72
N ILE A 229 -4.09 -7.47 -22.54
CA ILE A 229 -5.31 -6.74 -22.88
C ILE A 229 -6.21 -6.55 -21.65
N GLY A 230 -6.36 -7.59 -20.82
CA GLY A 230 -7.15 -7.55 -19.60
C GLY A 230 -6.67 -6.46 -18.63
N ILE A 231 -5.35 -6.36 -18.43
CA ILE A 231 -4.73 -5.29 -17.63
C ILE A 231 -4.98 -3.91 -18.25
N TYR A 232 -4.82 -3.78 -19.57
CA TYR A 232 -5.02 -2.50 -20.25
C TYR A 232 -6.44 -1.95 -20.04
N ILE A 233 -7.45 -2.81 -20.17
CA ILE A 233 -8.86 -2.43 -19.97
C ILE A 233 -9.15 -2.05 -18.50
N ASP A 234 -8.57 -2.77 -17.55
CA ASP A 234 -8.70 -2.46 -16.11
C ASP A 234 -8.17 -1.06 -15.77
N ASP A 235 -6.99 -0.70 -16.26
CA ASP A 235 -6.40 0.61 -15.97
C ASP A 235 -7.26 1.78 -16.51
N PHE A 236 -7.85 1.65 -17.70
CA PHE A 236 -8.77 2.68 -18.24
C PHE A 236 -10.06 2.78 -17.44
N PHE A 237 -10.62 1.65 -17.01
CA PHE A 237 -11.78 1.63 -16.14
C PHE A 237 -11.48 2.28 -14.78
N SER A 238 -10.34 1.94 -14.17
CA SER A 238 -9.84 2.55 -12.94
C SER A 238 -9.68 4.07 -13.08
N MET A 239 -9.09 4.55 -14.18
CA MET A 239 -8.97 5.98 -14.47
C MET A 239 -10.34 6.67 -14.54
N ALA A 240 -11.31 6.08 -15.26
CA ALA A 240 -12.65 6.65 -15.41
C ALA A 240 -13.37 6.74 -14.05
N LEU A 241 -13.30 5.67 -13.24
CA LEU A 241 -13.89 5.62 -11.91
C LEU A 241 -13.22 6.62 -10.96
N ALA A 242 -11.88 6.71 -10.97
CA ALA A 242 -11.12 7.67 -10.19
C ALA A 242 -11.44 9.12 -10.59
N GLY A 243 -11.58 9.40 -11.89
CA GLY A 243 -11.96 10.70 -12.42
C GLY A 243 -13.37 11.12 -11.97
N TRP A 244 -14.33 10.19 -11.96
CA TRP A 244 -15.66 10.44 -11.42
C TRP A 244 -15.62 10.80 -9.93
N PHE A 245 -14.87 10.05 -9.13
CA PHE A 245 -14.69 10.33 -7.71
C PHE A 245 -14.00 11.67 -7.45
N LEU A 246 -12.97 12.00 -8.24
CA LEU A 246 -12.22 13.24 -8.15
C LEU A 246 -13.09 14.45 -8.50
N ASN A 247 -13.90 14.38 -9.56
CA ASN A 247 -14.80 15.46 -9.94
C ASN A 247 -15.77 15.85 -8.81
N LYS A 248 -16.24 14.87 -8.03
CA LYS A 248 -17.11 15.13 -6.87
C LYS A 248 -16.38 15.89 -5.75
N GLU A 249 -15.11 15.57 -5.49
CA GLU A 249 -14.31 16.26 -4.46
C GLU A 249 -13.88 17.66 -4.89
N LEU A 250 -13.48 17.82 -6.16
CA LEU A 250 -13.08 19.12 -6.69
C LEU A 250 -14.24 20.12 -6.63
N ARG A 251 -15.48 19.68 -6.85
CA ARG A 251 -16.67 20.55 -6.74
C ARG A 251 -16.85 21.14 -5.34
N LEU A 252 -16.47 20.41 -4.29
CA LEU A 252 -16.49 20.92 -2.91
C LEU A 252 -15.44 22.02 -2.69
N LEU A 253 -14.35 21.98 -3.45
CA LEU A 253 -13.29 23.00 -3.45
C LEU A 253 -13.56 24.14 -4.45
N GLY A 254 -14.71 24.12 -5.16
CA GLY A 254 -15.05 25.11 -6.17
C GLY A 254 -14.43 24.89 -7.55
N PHE A 255 -13.90 23.70 -7.84
CA PHE A 255 -13.28 23.34 -9.11
C PHE A 255 -14.03 22.18 -9.81
N THR A 256 -13.75 21.96 -11.09
CA THR A 256 -14.25 20.81 -11.85
C THR A 256 -13.11 19.94 -12.34
N LEU A 257 -13.42 18.70 -12.75
CA LEU A 257 -12.42 17.84 -13.40
C LEU A 257 -11.87 18.46 -14.69
N ARG A 258 -12.68 19.25 -15.40
CA ARG A 258 -12.21 20.00 -16.57
C ARG A 258 -11.10 20.96 -16.19
N ASP A 259 -11.21 21.62 -15.05
CA ASP A 259 -10.19 22.54 -14.56
C ASP A 259 -8.89 21.80 -14.22
N ALA A 260 -8.96 20.54 -13.79
CA ALA A 260 -7.77 19.72 -13.51
C ALA A 260 -7.05 19.22 -14.78
N ILE A 261 -7.78 19.06 -15.90
CA ILE A 261 -7.23 18.57 -17.17
C ILE A 261 -6.86 19.72 -18.12
N THR A 262 -7.38 20.93 -17.89
CA THR A 262 -7.10 22.09 -18.75
C THR A 262 -5.62 22.50 -18.63
N PRO A 263 -4.89 22.67 -19.75
CA PRO A 263 -3.49 23.09 -19.71
C PRO A 263 -3.37 24.52 -19.17
N GLY A 264 -2.47 24.71 -18.20
CA GLY A 264 -2.24 26.01 -17.55
C GLY A 264 -1.45 25.85 -16.27
N VAL A 265 -0.12 25.81 -16.39
CA VAL A 265 0.82 25.57 -15.29
C VAL A 265 1.90 26.64 -15.30
N SER A 266 2.17 27.25 -14.15
CA SER A 266 3.26 28.20 -14.00
C SER A 266 4.65 27.55 -14.13
N ARG A 267 5.62 28.31 -14.63
CA ARG A 267 7.01 27.85 -14.78
C ARG A 267 7.65 27.45 -13.44
N GLU A 268 7.23 28.09 -12.34
CA GLU A 268 7.69 27.76 -10.99
C GLU A 268 7.27 26.34 -10.59
N VAL A 269 5.99 25.98 -10.79
CA VAL A 269 5.46 24.65 -10.50
C VAL A 269 6.19 23.59 -11.32
N ILE A 270 6.41 23.82 -12.61
CA ILE A 270 7.18 22.91 -13.48
C ILE A 270 8.58 22.65 -12.90
N LYS A 271 9.31 23.71 -12.54
CA LYS A 271 10.67 23.60 -12.01
C LYS A 271 10.70 22.83 -10.69
N GLN A 272 9.76 23.10 -9.79
CA GLN A 272 9.66 22.42 -8.50
C GLN A 272 9.34 20.93 -8.66
N CYS A 273 8.36 20.60 -9.50
CA CYS A 273 7.98 19.21 -9.75
C CYS A 273 9.09 18.42 -10.44
N LEU A 274 9.76 18.98 -11.45
CA LEU A 274 10.84 18.31 -12.16
C LEU A 274 12.07 18.13 -11.27
N PHE A 275 12.46 19.14 -10.49
CA PHE A 275 13.60 19.02 -9.60
C PHE A 275 13.35 17.98 -8.50
N PHE A 276 12.15 18.01 -7.89
CA PHE A 276 11.71 16.97 -6.96
C PHE A 276 11.72 15.60 -7.62
N GLY A 277 11.15 15.51 -8.83
CA GLY A 277 11.03 14.29 -9.61
C GLY A 277 12.38 13.66 -9.93
N ILE A 278 13.34 14.43 -10.44
CA ILE A 278 14.70 13.96 -10.76
C ILE A 278 15.37 13.39 -9.51
N GLN A 279 15.26 14.07 -8.37
CA GLN A 279 15.84 13.59 -7.12
C GLN A 279 15.18 12.28 -6.65
N ALA A 280 13.86 12.17 -6.80
CA ALA A 280 13.09 10.99 -6.42
C ALA A 280 13.29 9.81 -7.39
N SER A 281 13.49 10.07 -8.69
CA SER A 281 13.60 9.05 -9.76
C SER A 281 14.92 8.29 -9.73
N MET A 282 15.97 8.88 -9.13
CA MET A 282 17.24 8.18 -8.93
C MET A 282 17.07 6.88 -8.16
N VAL A 283 16.20 6.85 -7.14
CA VAL A 283 16.01 5.63 -6.33
C VAL A 283 15.45 4.48 -7.17
N PRO A 284 14.31 4.62 -7.86
CA PRO A 284 13.82 3.55 -8.72
C PRO A 284 14.78 3.14 -9.85
N LEU A 285 15.49 4.09 -10.47
CA LEU A 285 16.48 3.77 -11.51
C LEU A 285 17.60 2.89 -10.99
N LEU A 286 18.12 3.22 -9.80
CA LEU A 286 19.12 2.42 -9.11
C LEU A 286 18.56 1.05 -8.71
N ASN A 287 17.32 0.98 -8.24
CA ASN A 287 16.68 -0.30 -7.92
C ASN A 287 16.64 -1.20 -9.16
N ILE A 288 16.29 -0.67 -10.34
CA ILE A 288 16.20 -1.47 -11.57
C ILE A 288 17.58 -1.93 -12.02
N LEU A 289 18.60 -1.06 -11.97
CA LEU A 289 19.99 -1.44 -12.25
C LEU A 289 20.46 -2.54 -11.30
N SER A 290 20.15 -2.39 -10.02
CA SER A 290 20.53 -3.34 -8.98
C SER A 290 19.80 -4.68 -9.15
N GLU A 291 18.50 -4.65 -9.44
CA GLU A 291 17.72 -5.85 -9.77
C GLU A 291 18.26 -6.56 -11.01
N THR A 292 18.75 -5.82 -12.01
CA THR A 292 19.38 -6.41 -13.21
C THR A 292 20.69 -7.13 -12.86
N ILE A 293 21.57 -6.50 -12.07
CA ILE A 293 22.81 -7.12 -11.61
C ILE A 293 22.51 -8.37 -10.77
N ILE A 294 21.56 -8.26 -9.85
CA ILE A 294 21.11 -9.36 -8.97
C ILE A 294 20.50 -10.50 -9.79
N LEU A 295 19.73 -10.19 -10.82
CA LEU A 295 19.19 -11.18 -11.75
C LEU A 295 20.31 -12.00 -12.39
N PHE A 296 21.35 -11.36 -12.93
CA PHE A 296 22.49 -12.07 -13.52
C PHE A 296 23.21 -12.92 -12.47
N MET A 297 23.46 -12.39 -11.27
CA MET A 297 24.06 -13.17 -10.18
C MET A 297 23.25 -14.42 -9.83
N PHE A 298 21.92 -14.32 -9.78
CA PHE A 298 21.06 -15.47 -9.52
C PHE A 298 21.01 -16.46 -10.69
N LEU A 299 20.98 -15.99 -11.94
CA LEU A 299 20.99 -16.88 -13.11
C LEU A 299 22.28 -17.71 -13.16
N ASP A 300 23.41 -17.12 -12.80
CA ASP A 300 24.71 -17.80 -12.84
C ASP A 300 24.93 -18.75 -11.66
N ASN A 301 24.41 -18.42 -10.47
CA ASN A 301 24.76 -19.11 -9.22
C ASN A 301 23.61 -19.89 -8.57
N LEU A 302 22.37 -19.74 -9.03
CA LEU A 302 21.19 -20.39 -8.42
C LEU A 302 20.46 -21.27 -9.44
N PRO A 303 20.57 -22.60 -9.33
CA PRO A 303 19.87 -23.53 -10.20
C PRO A 303 18.36 -23.33 -10.14
N GLN A 304 17.69 -23.34 -11.31
CA GLN A 304 16.23 -23.19 -11.43
C GLN A 304 15.68 -21.90 -10.79
N TYR A 305 16.45 -20.80 -10.85
CA TYR A 305 16.06 -19.51 -10.28
C TYR A 305 14.63 -19.07 -10.64
N ALA A 306 14.22 -19.22 -11.90
CA ALA A 306 12.88 -18.83 -12.36
C ALA A 306 11.76 -19.54 -11.57
N THR A 307 11.93 -20.84 -11.31
CA THR A 307 10.99 -21.63 -10.51
C THR A 307 10.98 -21.18 -9.06
N TRP A 308 12.15 -21.02 -8.43
CA TRP A 308 12.26 -20.55 -7.04
C TRP A 308 11.70 -19.15 -6.84
N LEU A 309 11.82 -18.27 -7.84
CA LEU A 309 11.25 -16.93 -7.82
C LEU A 309 9.72 -16.98 -7.78
N VAL A 310 9.09 -17.85 -8.59
CA VAL A 310 7.63 -18.04 -8.59
C VAL A 310 7.16 -18.63 -7.26
N LEU A 311 7.89 -19.62 -6.72
CA LEU A 311 7.58 -20.23 -5.42
C LEU A 311 7.68 -19.20 -4.27
N LYS A 312 8.74 -18.39 -4.25
CA LYS A 312 8.85 -17.26 -3.30
C LYS A 312 7.68 -16.30 -3.46
N GLY A 313 7.29 -15.96 -4.70
CA GLY A 313 6.16 -15.08 -4.98
C GLY A 313 4.82 -15.63 -4.44
N PHE A 314 4.58 -16.93 -4.61
CA PHE A 314 3.41 -17.60 -4.04
C PHE A 314 3.40 -17.54 -2.51
N ALA A 315 4.54 -17.84 -1.87
CA ALA A 315 4.68 -17.73 -0.41
C ALA A 315 4.54 -16.28 0.11
N GLN A 316 5.03 -15.30 -0.66
CA GLN A 316 4.83 -13.88 -0.38
C GLN A 316 3.36 -13.46 -0.48
N GLY A 317 2.59 -14.02 -1.43
CA GLY A 317 1.16 -13.82 -1.51
C GLY A 317 0.43 -14.28 -0.24
N LEU A 318 0.79 -15.46 0.26
CA LEU A 318 0.21 -16.02 1.50
C LEU A 318 0.64 -15.22 2.75
N THR A 319 1.92 -14.89 2.87
CA THR A 319 2.44 -14.12 4.03
C THR A 319 2.07 -12.65 3.99
N GLY A 320 1.72 -12.11 2.82
CA GLY A 320 1.25 -10.74 2.62
C GLY A 320 0.01 -10.38 3.43
N ILE A 321 -0.78 -11.37 3.84
CA ILE A 321 -1.93 -11.20 4.76
C ILE A 321 -1.49 -10.61 6.11
N VAL A 322 -0.25 -10.86 6.54
CA VAL A 322 0.31 -10.30 7.78
C VAL A 322 0.73 -8.84 7.62
N ASN A 323 0.91 -8.37 6.39
CA ASN A 323 1.37 -7.01 6.10
C ASN A 323 0.24 -5.96 6.19
N VAL A 324 -0.48 -5.97 7.31
CA VAL A 324 -1.55 -5.03 7.64
C VAL A 324 -1.01 -3.83 8.42
N GLY A 325 -1.76 -2.73 8.42
CA GLY A 325 -1.44 -1.55 9.23
C GLY A 325 -0.34 -0.65 8.65
N ASN A 326 0.03 -0.81 7.37
CA ASN A 326 0.85 0.18 6.68
C ASN A 326 -0.03 1.38 6.31
N PHE A 327 0.01 2.42 7.15
CA PHE A 327 -0.81 3.61 6.96
C PHE A 327 -0.16 4.58 5.97
N GLU A 328 -0.97 5.13 5.06
CA GLU A 328 -0.59 6.26 4.21
C GLU A 328 -0.51 7.53 5.06
N ILE A 329 0.66 7.81 5.63
CA ILE A 329 0.90 8.98 6.50
C ILE A 329 1.69 10.10 5.82
N THR A 330 2.20 9.90 4.60
CA THR A 330 3.01 10.90 3.88
C THR A 330 2.27 12.22 3.73
N SER A 331 1.00 12.17 3.32
CA SER A 331 0.14 13.35 3.17
C SER A 331 -0.16 14.02 4.52
N SER A 332 -0.38 13.25 5.59
CA SER A 332 -0.62 13.78 6.94
C SER A 332 0.64 14.40 7.56
N ILE A 333 1.83 13.84 7.28
CA ILE A 333 3.12 14.42 7.68
C ILE A 333 3.37 15.70 6.89
N ALA A 334 3.15 15.69 5.57
CA ALA A 334 3.31 16.89 4.75
C ALA A 334 2.35 18.02 5.17
N GLU A 335 1.12 17.68 5.53
CA GLU A 335 0.10 18.61 6.04
C GLU A 335 0.48 19.21 7.40
N SER A 336 1.08 18.43 8.30
CA SER A 336 1.47 18.90 9.64
C SER A 336 2.83 19.59 9.64
N TYR A 337 3.88 18.89 9.21
CA TYR A 337 5.26 19.38 9.18
C TYR A 337 5.42 20.57 8.22
N GLY A 338 4.74 20.56 7.07
CA GLY A 338 4.78 21.66 6.10
C GLY A 338 4.09 22.94 6.58
N ASN A 339 3.31 22.87 7.67
CA ASN A 339 2.67 23.99 8.36
C ASN A 339 3.24 24.19 9.77
N ASP A 340 4.51 23.83 9.97
CA ASP A 340 5.28 24.02 11.22
C ASP A 340 4.73 23.30 12.47
N LYS A 341 3.89 22.27 12.29
CA LYS A 341 3.33 21.44 13.38
C LYS A 341 4.14 20.15 13.56
N LYS A 342 5.36 20.27 14.08
CA LYS A 342 6.33 19.15 14.17
C LYS A 342 5.89 18.06 15.14
N GLU A 343 5.33 18.44 16.29
CA GLU A 343 4.86 17.52 17.33
C GLU A 343 3.68 16.68 16.83
N LEU A 344 2.79 17.27 16.02
CA LEU A 344 1.73 16.55 15.33
C LEU A 344 2.27 15.53 14.32
N ALA A 345 3.31 15.89 13.57
CA ALA A 345 3.97 14.94 12.65
C ALA A 345 4.60 13.76 13.42
N GLN A 346 5.31 14.04 14.52
CA GLN A 346 5.87 13.02 15.41
C GLN A 346 4.78 12.13 16.02
N PHE A 347 3.64 12.72 16.40
CA PHE A 347 2.49 12.01 16.90
C PHE A 347 1.92 11.03 15.87
N TYR A 348 1.73 11.46 14.61
CA TYR A 348 1.27 10.57 13.54
C TYR A 348 2.21 9.39 13.30
N VAL A 349 3.52 9.59 13.38
CA VAL A 349 4.51 8.51 13.27
C VAL A 349 4.38 7.51 14.41
N SER A 350 4.29 8.01 15.65
CA SER A 350 4.21 7.17 16.85
C SER A 350 2.92 6.34 16.87
N TYR A 351 1.79 6.95 16.48
CA TYR A 351 0.51 6.26 16.32
C TYR A 351 0.51 5.25 15.19
N SER A 352 1.12 5.59 14.05
CA SER A 352 1.29 4.68 12.92
C SER A 352 2.06 3.43 13.35
N LEU A 353 3.20 3.60 14.01
CA LEU A 353 4.00 2.49 14.54
C LEU A 353 3.18 1.63 15.51
N LYS A 354 2.49 2.24 16.47
CA LYS A 354 1.63 1.53 17.44
C LYS A 354 0.57 0.67 16.75
N TRP A 355 -0.22 1.26 15.87
CA TRP A 355 -1.30 0.54 15.20
C TRP A 355 -0.78 -0.52 14.22
N ASN A 356 0.32 -0.22 13.52
CA ASN A 356 0.97 -1.15 12.61
C ASN A 356 1.45 -2.40 13.36
N THR A 357 2.26 -2.24 14.41
CA THR A 357 2.72 -3.38 15.20
C THR A 357 1.60 -4.10 15.93
N PHE A 358 0.59 -3.38 16.44
CA PHE A 358 -0.59 -3.98 17.06
C PHE A 358 -1.29 -4.96 16.11
N LEU A 359 -1.55 -4.54 14.87
CA LEU A 359 -2.21 -5.39 13.86
C LEU A 359 -1.28 -6.50 13.37
N LYS A 360 0.02 -6.22 13.19
CA LYS A 360 0.99 -7.21 12.71
C LYS A 360 1.24 -8.34 13.70
N MET A 361 1.40 -8.03 14.98
CA MET A 361 1.58 -9.06 16.01
C MET A 361 0.38 -10.00 16.05
N PHE A 362 -0.81 -9.43 15.93
CA PHE A 362 -2.06 -10.17 15.84
C PHE A 362 -2.12 -11.06 14.59
N MET A 363 -1.95 -10.49 13.40
CA MET A 363 -2.02 -11.26 12.14
C MET A 363 -0.91 -12.29 12.02
N MET A 364 0.26 -12.02 12.57
CA MET A 364 1.38 -12.98 12.60
C MET A 364 1.04 -14.21 13.43
N MET A 365 0.49 -14.03 14.64
CA MET A 365 0.09 -15.17 15.49
C MET A 365 -1.03 -15.98 14.84
N ILE A 366 -1.98 -15.31 14.17
CA ILE A 366 -2.98 -15.98 13.34
C ILE A 366 -2.35 -16.79 12.22
N MET A 367 -1.40 -16.21 11.50
CA MET A 367 -0.78 -16.86 10.34
C MET A 367 0.03 -18.09 10.76
N ILE A 368 0.74 -18.03 11.89
CA ILE A 368 1.41 -19.20 12.48
C ILE A 368 0.38 -20.25 12.88
N GLY A 369 -0.73 -19.84 13.50
CA GLY A 369 -1.83 -20.74 13.88
C GLY A 369 -2.52 -21.39 12.67
N LEU A 370 -2.67 -20.67 11.56
CA LEU A 370 -3.28 -21.16 10.31
C LEU A 370 -2.31 -21.95 9.43
N PHE A 371 -1.01 -21.90 9.72
CA PHE A 371 0.02 -22.54 8.90
C PHE A 371 -0.26 -24.04 8.62
N PRO A 372 -0.70 -24.87 9.59
CA PRO A 372 -1.06 -26.28 9.30
C PRO A 372 -2.18 -26.42 8.27
N VAL A 373 -3.19 -25.56 8.29
CA VAL A 373 -4.29 -25.58 7.32
C VAL A 373 -3.80 -25.17 5.94
N ILE A 374 -2.92 -24.17 5.88
CA ILE A 374 -2.30 -23.73 4.62
C ILE A 374 -1.49 -24.87 3.99
N VAL A 375 -0.68 -25.57 4.79
CA VAL A 375 0.07 -26.75 4.34
C VAL A 375 -0.88 -27.81 3.77
N GLN A 376 -1.94 -28.14 4.51
CA GLN A 376 -2.92 -29.14 4.08
C GLN A 376 -3.62 -28.75 2.76
N VAL A 377 -4.01 -27.47 2.62
CA VAL A 377 -4.64 -26.92 1.41
C VAL A 377 -3.69 -27.01 0.22
N VAL A 378 -2.44 -26.57 0.37
CA VAL A 378 -1.47 -26.58 -0.73
C VAL A 378 -1.12 -28.01 -1.18
N GLN A 379 -1.00 -28.95 -0.23
CA GLN A 379 -0.64 -30.35 -0.54
C GLN A 379 -1.81 -31.19 -1.08
N SER A 380 -3.05 -30.86 -0.73
CA SER A 380 -4.21 -31.69 -1.06
C SER A 380 -5.04 -31.19 -2.24
N MET A 381 -4.85 -29.95 -2.67
CA MET A 381 -5.62 -29.38 -3.79
C MET A 381 -4.98 -29.66 -5.14
N GLU A 382 -5.79 -30.18 -6.06
CA GLU A 382 -5.40 -30.37 -7.46
C GLU A 382 -4.97 -29.03 -8.09
N GLY A 383 -3.81 -29.04 -8.77
CA GLY A 383 -3.20 -27.86 -9.39
C GLY A 383 -2.20 -27.11 -8.51
N LEU A 384 -2.13 -27.39 -7.20
CA LEU A 384 -1.16 -26.75 -6.29
C LEU A 384 0.10 -27.58 -6.00
N ASN A 385 0.16 -28.84 -6.46
CA ASN A 385 1.32 -29.72 -6.28
C ASN A 385 2.67 -29.07 -6.68
N PRO A 386 2.77 -28.32 -7.80
CA PRO A 386 4.03 -27.65 -8.17
C PRO A 386 4.45 -26.56 -7.17
N TYR A 387 3.53 -26.05 -6.35
CA TYR A 387 3.75 -24.96 -5.40
C TYR A 387 4.09 -25.44 -3.98
N GLU A 388 4.11 -26.76 -3.72
CA GLU A 388 4.38 -27.30 -2.38
C GLU A 388 5.71 -26.81 -1.79
N SER A 389 6.75 -26.74 -2.63
CA SER A 389 8.08 -26.25 -2.22
C SER A 389 8.08 -24.77 -1.81
N ALA A 390 7.02 -23.99 -2.11
CA ALA A 390 6.89 -22.62 -1.63
C ALA A 390 6.70 -22.53 -0.10
N LEU A 391 6.15 -23.58 0.52
CA LEU A 391 5.84 -23.61 1.96
C LEU A 391 7.08 -23.37 2.83
N ILE A 392 8.28 -23.71 2.33
CA ILE A 392 9.55 -23.50 3.03
C ILE A 392 9.87 -22.02 3.26
N PHE A 393 9.37 -21.11 2.41
CA PHE A 393 9.65 -19.67 2.52
C PHE A 393 8.78 -18.99 3.59
N ILE A 394 7.61 -19.55 3.90
CA ILE A 394 6.61 -18.90 4.75
C ILE A 394 7.17 -18.51 6.13
N PRO A 395 7.80 -19.41 6.91
CA PRO A 395 8.33 -19.06 8.23
C PRO A 395 9.35 -17.91 8.18
N TYR A 396 10.20 -17.89 7.16
CA TYR A 396 11.26 -16.89 7.02
C TYR A 396 10.72 -15.52 6.62
N LEU A 397 9.75 -15.50 5.69
CA LEU A 397 9.05 -14.28 5.30
C LEU A 397 8.26 -13.69 6.48
N LEU A 398 7.70 -14.52 7.37
CA LEU A 398 7.05 -14.04 8.60
C LEU A 398 8.02 -13.31 9.54
N VAL A 399 9.27 -13.77 9.64
CA VAL A 399 10.30 -13.05 10.40
C VAL A 399 10.55 -11.67 9.81
N GLU A 400 10.63 -11.54 8.48
CA GLU A 400 10.75 -10.21 7.83
C GLU A 400 9.57 -9.29 8.19
N GLN A 401 8.35 -9.83 8.25
CA GLN A 401 7.15 -9.03 8.57
C GLN A 401 7.20 -8.38 9.96
N VAL A 402 7.88 -8.99 10.95
CA VAL A 402 8.07 -8.41 12.29
C VAL A 402 8.81 -7.07 12.23
N PHE A 403 9.87 -7.01 11.43
CA PHE A 403 10.70 -5.81 11.31
C PHE A 403 10.13 -4.80 10.32
N PHE A 404 9.23 -5.23 9.44
CA PHE A 404 8.73 -4.43 8.33
C PHE A 404 8.10 -3.10 8.77
N ALA A 405 7.41 -3.08 9.92
CA ALA A 405 6.84 -1.84 10.50
C ALA A 405 7.92 -0.76 10.72
N PHE A 406 9.08 -1.16 11.23
CA PHE A 406 10.20 -0.26 11.52
C PHE A 406 11.00 0.08 10.28
N ILE A 407 11.15 -0.88 9.36
CA ILE A 407 11.87 -0.69 8.10
C ILE A 407 11.17 0.35 7.19
N GLN A 408 9.83 0.34 7.16
CA GLN A 408 9.09 1.19 6.23
C GLN A 408 8.78 2.59 6.75
N ILE A 409 8.72 2.80 8.08
CA ILE A 409 8.28 4.08 8.63
C ILE A 409 9.20 5.26 8.24
N SER A 410 10.47 4.99 7.93
CA SER A 410 11.43 6.02 7.53
C SER A 410 11.05 6.73 6.24
N ASP A 411 10.47 6.01 5.29
CA ASP A 411 10.32 6.51 3.92
C ASP A 411 9.22 7.59 3.84
N PRO A 412 8.01 7.37 4.41
CA PRO A 412 6.99 8.43 4.51
C PRO A 412 7.46 9.67 5.28
N ILE A 413 8.31 9.51 6.30
CA ILE A 413 8.87 10.63 7.06
C ILE A 413 9.79 11.48 6.19
N LEU A 414 10.76 10.85 5.51
CA LEU A 414 11.73 11.59 4.70
C LEU A 414 11.06 12.29 3.51
N VAL A 415 10.10 11.63 2.86
CA VAL A 415 9.34 12.22 1.74
C VAL A 415 8.41 13.32 2.23
N GLY A 416 7.67 13.09 3.32
CA GLY A 416 6.73 14.07 3.88
C GLY A 416 7.39 15.33 4.45
N THR A 417 8.66 15.23 4.88
CA THR A 417 9.41 16.33 5.51
C THR A 417 10.44 17.00 4.59
N LEU A 418 10.39 16.76 3.27
CA LEU A 418 11.30 17.36 2.27
C LEU A 418 12.78 16.93 2.31
N HIS A 419 13.11 15.83 2.98
CA HIS A 419 14.49 15.32 3.07
C HIS A 419 14.84 14.29 1.97
N ILE A 420 14.49 14.62 0.72
CA ILE A 420 14.56 13.70 -0.43
C ILE A 420 16.00 13.33 -0.76
N THR A 421 16.93 14.28 -0.72
CA THR A 421 18.35 14.01 -1.03
C THR A 421 18.91 12.93 -0.11
N PHE A 422 18.59 13.00 1.19
CA PHE A 422 19.02 11.98 2.14
C PHE A 422 18.29 10.65 1.92
N TYR A 423 16.98 10.67 1.62
CA TYR A 423 16.24 9.47 1.21
C TYR A 423 16.91 8.79 0.02
N THR A 424 17.28 9.54 -1.01
CA THR A 424 17.96 9.01 -2.20
C THR A 424 19.32 8.40 -1.87
N ILE A 425 20.14 9.06 -1.03
CA ILE A 425 21.44 8.53 -0.60
C ILE A 425 21.28 7.23 0.19
N VAL A 426 20.34 7.19 1.13
CA VAL A 426 20.13 6.00 1.97
C VAL A 426 19.58 4.82 1.16
N ARG A 427 18.70 5.07 0.19
CA ARG A 427 18.20 4.02 -0.72
C ARG A 427 19.28 3.54 -1.70
N LEU A 428 20.14 4.43 -2.19
CA LEU A 428 21.34 4.03 -2.93
C LEU A 428 22.25 3.15 -2.07
N GLY A 429 22.49 3.54 -0.81
CA GLY A 429 23.25 2.74 0.14
C GLY A 429 22.63 1.36 0.39
N GLU A 430 21.30 1.28 0.50
CA GLU A 430 20.57 0.01 0.61
C GLU A 430 20.86 -0.91 -0.58
N GLU A 431 20.72 -0.42 -1.82
CA GLU A 431 20.95 -1.26 -3.01
C GLU A 431 22.41 -1.68 -3.17
N ILE A 432 23.39 -0.81 -2.83
CA ILE A 432 24.81 -1.19 -2.82
C ILE A 432 25.07 -2.29 -1.79
N VAL A 433 24.55 -2.13 -0.57
CA VAL A 433 24.68 -3.14 0.49
C VAL A 433 23.99 -4.44 0.07
N ARG A 434 22.83 -4.35 -0.59
CA ARG A 434 22.09 -5.50 -1.11
C ARG A 434 22.92 -6.29 -2.12
N ILE A 435 23.48 -5.64 -3.13
CA ILE A 435 24.37 -6.27 -4.12
C ILE A 435 25.58 -6.89 -3.41
N GLY A 436 26.22 -6.14 -2.50
CA GLY A 436 27.40 -6.63 -1.78
C GLY A 436 27.12 -7.88 -0.95
N ILE A 437 26.01 -7.89 -0.19
CA ILE A 437 25.60 -9.06 0.61
C ILE A 437 25.27 -10.25 -0.30
N LEU A 438 24.51 -10.04 -1.37
CA LEU A 438 24.17 -11.13 -2.30
C LEU A 438 25.40 -11.68 -3.01
N TYR A 439 26.33 -10.83 -3.41
CA TYR A 439 27.61 -11.25 -3.99
C TYR A 439 28.40 -12.13 -3.01
N LEU A 440 28.48 -11.74 -1.74
CA LEU A 440 29.12 -12.56 -0.71
C LEU A 440 28.42 -13.92 -0.55
N LEU A 441 27.09 -13.93 -0.41
CA LEU A 441 26.34 -15.16 -0.17
C LEU A 441 26.37 -16.12 -1.38
N LEU A 442 26.17 -15.59 -2.59
CA LEU A 442 26.06 -16.40 -3.81
C LEU A 442 27.41 -16.77 -4.40
N VAL A 443 28.33 -15.82 -4.54
CA VAL A 443 29.60 -16.01 -5.29
C VAL A 443 30.72 -16.46 -4.37
N VAL A 444 30.88 -15.83 -3.20
CA VAL A 444 31.99 -16.15 -2.28
C VAL A 444 31.68 -17.41 -1.47
N PHE A 445 30.49 -17.48 -0.88
CA PHE A 445 30.10 -18.60 -0.01
C PHE A 445 29.36 -19.73 -0.73
N ASN A 446 29.00 -19.56 -2.01
CA ASN A 446 28.29 -20.56 -2.82
C ASN A 446 27.00 -21.09 -2.16
N PHE A 447 26.28 -20.25 -1.43
CA PHE A 447 25.06 -20.67 -0.73
C PHE A 447 23.98 -21.19 -1.69
N GLY A 448 24.01 -20.82 -2.97
CA GLY A 448 23.13 -21.38 -4.00
C GLY A 448 23.21 -22.91 -4.13
N THR A 449 24.31 -23.52 -3.69
CA THR A 449 24.53 -24.98 -3.76
C THR A 449 24.23 -25.72 -2.46
N LEU A 450 23.96 -25.02 -1.36
CA LEU A 450 23.66 -25.59 -0.03
C LEU A 450 22.22 -26.15 0.09
N GLY A 451 21.58 -26.43 -1.04
CA GLY A 451 20.20 -26.91 -1.09
C GLY A 451 19.16 -25.86 -0.65
N PRO A 452 17.98 -26.28 -0.17
CA PRO A 452 16.85 -25.38 0.09
C PRO A 452 17.15 -24.27 1.10
N ILE A 453 17.96 -24.54 2.12
CA ILE A 453 18.32 -23.54 3.15
C ILE A 453 19.15 -22.41 2.53
N GLY A 454 20.12 -22.75 1.66
CA GLY A 454 20.93 -21.76 0.97
C GLY A 454 20.11 -20.89 0.02
N ILE A 455 19.12 -21.47 -0.65
CA ILE A 455 18.15 -20.75 -1.49
C ILE A 455 17.29 -19.80 -0.65
N ILE A 456 16.83 -20.23 0.53
CA ILE A 456 16.05 -19.36 1.43
C ILE A 456 16.88 -18.18 1.93
N LEU A 457 18.12 -18.41 2.38
CA LEU A 457 18.97 -17.34 2.91
C LEU A 457 19.37 -16.32 1.84
N THR A 458 19.53 -16.76 0.59
CA THR A 458 19.90 -15.89 -0.54
C THR A 458 18.67 -15.23 -1.17
N LEU A 459 17.71 -16.03 -1.63
CA LEU A 459 16.53 -15.56 -2.34
C LEU A 459 15.45 -15.07 -1.39
N GLY A 460 15.21 -15.72 -0.25
CA GLY A 460 14.18 -15.33 0.72
C GLY A 460 14.50 -14.01 1.43
N TYR A 461 15.75 -13.82 1.87
CA TYR A 461 16.21 -12.62 2.58
C TYR A 461 16.98 -11.62 1.70
N ASP A 462 16.80 -11.69 0.38
CA ASP A 462 17.56 -10.90 -0.59
C ASP A 462 17.55 -9.39 -0.31
N ARG A 463 16.46 -8.85 0.26
CA ARG A 463 16.35 -7.42 0.65
C ARG A 463 16.43 -7.17 2.15
N PHE A 464 16.26 -8.20 2.97
CA PHE A 464 16.03 -8.05 4.40
C PHE A 464 17.22 -7.39 5.10
N TYR A 465 18.44 -7.89 4.87
CA TYR A 465 19.64 -7.37 5.51
C TYR A 465 19.94 -5.92 5.12
N ALA A 466 19.86 -5.61 3.82
CA ALA A 466 20.06 -4.26 3.33
C ALA A 466 19.04 -3.26 3.92
N ARG A 467 17.77 -3.68 4.00
CA ARG A 467 16.69 -2.89 4.62
C ARG A 467 16.92 -2.61 6.10
N LEU A 468 17.52 -3.54 6.86
CA LEU A 468 17.88 -3.31 8.25
C LEU A 468 18.98 -2.24 8.38
N VAL A 469 20.00 -2.28 7.52
CA VAL A 469 21.06 -1.25 7.50
C VAL A 469 20.46 0.11 7.14
N LYS A 470 19.60 0.16 6.11
CA LYS A 470 18.84 1.35 5.72
C LYS A 470 18.02 1.92 6.88
N MET A 471 17.27 1.06 7.57
CA MET A 471 16.42 1.42 8.70
C MET A 471 17.24 2.12 9.78
N VAL A 472 18.37 1.55 10.19
CA VAL A 472 19.24 2.14 11.21
C VAL A 472 19.77 3.50 10.77
N ALA A 473 20.31 3.59 9.55
CA ALA A 473 20.83 4.85 9.01
C ALA A 473 19.75 5.95 8.94
N ALA A 474 18.55 5.60 8.46
CA ALA A 474 17.45 6.52 8.33
C ALA A 474 16.92 6.99 9.69
N LEU A 475 16.71 6.09 10.65
CA LEU A 475 16.22 6.45 11.99
C LEU A 475 17.23 7.31 12.75
N VAL A 476 18.54 7.04 12.61
CA VAL A 476 19.60 7.88 13.21
C VAL A 476 19.55 9.30 12.64
N TYR A 477 19.37 9.45 11.33
CA TYR A 477 19.25 10.77 10.70
C TYR A 477 17.98 11.50 11.12
N ILE A 478 16.82 10.82 11.07
CA ILE A 478 15.52 11.40 11.45
C ILE A 478 15.60 11.93 12.89
N ASN A 479 16.12 11.13 13.82
CA ASN A 479 16.27 11.51 15.23
C ASN A 479 17.22 12.70 15.45
N ARG A 480 18.19 12.92 14.55
CA ARG A 480 19.18 14.01 14.68
C ARG A 480 18.77 15.29 13.96
N ARG A 481 17.99 15.20 12.87
CA ARG A 481 17.74 16.33 11.95
C ARG A 481 16.28 16.76 11.81
N ILE A 482 15.32 15.88 12.10
CA ILE A 482 13.89 16.13 11.86
C ILE A 482 13.14 16.24 13.18
N PHE A 483 12.91 15.11 13.84
CA PHE A 483 12.35 15.01 15.19
C PHE A 483 12.70 13.64 15.79
N LYS A 484 12.63 13.51 17.11
CA LYS A 484 12.90 12.26 17.80
C LYS A 484 11.70 11.31 17.65
N VAL A 485 11.91 10.17 16.99
CA VAL A 485 10.92 9.10 16.91
C VAL A 485 10.87 8.38 18.25
N GLU A 486 9.73 8.50 18.93
CA GLU A 486 9.51 7.88 20.24
C GLU A 486 8.70 6.59 20.08
N ILE A 487 9.30 5.48 20.50
CA ILE A 487 8.66 4.17 20.47
C ILE A 487 8.18 3.85 21.88
N TYR A 488 6.86 3.79 22.04
CA TYR A 488 6.21 3.44 23.30
C TYR A 488 6.13 1.92 23.45
N TRP A 489 7.27 1.28 23.73
CA TRP A 489 7.46 -0.19 23.69
C TRP A 489 6.35 -1.01 24.35
N MET A 490 5.82 -0.55 25.49
CA MET A 490 4.76 -1.25 26.21
C MET A 490 3.46 -1.32 25.40
N SER A 491 2.98 -0.19 24.89
CA SER A 491 1.71 -0.11 24.14
C SER A 491 1.85 -0.50 22.67
N THR A 492 3.06 -0.38 22.10
CA THR A 492 3.37 -0.69 20.69
C THR A 492 3.69 -2.18 20.47
N ILE A 493 4.48 -2.82 21.34
CA ILE A 493 4.99 -4.19 21.09
C ILE A 493 4.58 -5.17 22.18
N ILE A 494 4.91 -4.86 23.43
CA ILE A 494 4.86 -5.85 24.51
C ILE A 494 3.42 -6.28 24.79
N ILE A 495 2.49 -5.34 24.99
CA ILE A 495 1.09 -5.66 25.27
C ILE A 495 0.41 -6.36 24.09
N PRO A 496 0.52 -5.88 22.84
CA PRO A 496 -0.03 -6.60 21.68
C PRO A 496 0.53 -8.01 21.53
N LEU A 497 1.84 -8.21 21.75
CA LEU A 497 2.46 -9.53 21.67
C LEU A 497 1.89 -10.47 22.74
N ILE A 498 1.86 -10.05 24.01
CA ILE A 498 1.31 -10.84 25.12
C ILE A 498 -0.15 -11.21 24.84
N ALA A 499 -0.94 -10.27 24.32
CA ALA A 499 -2.34 -10.52 24.03
C ALA A 499 -2.57 -11.43 22.81
N ALA A 500 -1.60 -11.52 21.90
CA ALA A 500 -1.68 -12.38 20.72
C ALA A 500 -1.27 -13.84 21.01
N ILE A 501 -0.50 -14.11 22.08
CA ILE A 501 -0.08 -15.48 22.45
C ILE A 501 -1.27 -16.43 22.68
N PRO A 502 -2.33 -16.07 23.45
CA PRO A 502 -3.50 -16.93 23.61
C PRO A 502 -4.18 -17.28 22.28
N ILE A 503 -4.17 -16.35 21.31
CA ILE A 503 -4.73 -16.60 19.98
C ILE A 503 -3.93 -17.68 19.28
N LEU A 504 -2.59 -17.59 19.30
CA LEU A 504 -1.74 -18.62 18.71
C LEU A 504 -2.06 -20.00 19.30
N ILE A 505 -2.13 -20.10 20.63
CA ILE A 505 -2.41 -21.36 21.32
C ILE A 505 -3.76 -21.92 20.87
N ILE A 506 -4.81 -21.09 20.89
CA ILE A 506 -6.17 -21.52 20.53
C ILE A 506 -6.27 -21.84 19.05
N SER A 507 -5.62 -21.06 18.17
CA SER A 507 -5.55 -21.34 16.74
C SER A 507 -4.86 -22.67 16.48
N LEU A 508 -3.72 -22.97 17.11
CA LEU A 508 -3.04 -24.25 16.95
C LEU A 508 -3.87 -25.43 17.45
N LEU A 509 -4.57 -25.28 18.59
CA LEU A 509 -5.50 -26.30 19.09
C LEU A 509 -6.68 -26.49 18.12
N PHE A 510 -7.23 -25.40 17.61
CA PHE A 510 -8.34 -25.43 16.67
C PHE A 510 -7.95 -26.09 15.35
N THR A 511 -6.81 -25.72 14.77
CA THR A 511 -6.30 -26.33 13.54
C THR A 511 -5.81 -27.76 13.73
N GLY A 512 -5.27 -28.10 14.90
CA GLY A 512 -4.76 -29.44 15.19
C GLY A 512 -5.86 -30.46 15.48
N TYR A 513 -6.93 -30.07 16.18
CA TYR A 513 -7.97 -31.01 16.63
C TYR A 513 -9.29 -30.85 15.89
N PHE A 514 -9.75 -29.61 15.65
CA PHE A 514 -11.10 -29.36 15.14
C PHE A 514 -11.17 -29.40 13.61
N ILE A 515 -10.13 -28.94 12.92
CA ILE A 515 -10.10 -28.90 11.44
C ILE A 515 -10.02 -30.27 10.78
N PRO A 516 -9.23 -31.24 11.27
CA PRO A 516 -9.29 -32.60 10.72
C PRO A 516 -10.69 -33.21 10.84
N TYR A 517 -11.36 -32.98 11.97
CA TYR A 517 -12.74 -33.44 12.17
C TYR A 517 -13.73 -32.78 11.19
N LEU A 518 -13.68 -31.45 11.06
CA LEU A 518 -14.49 -30.71 10.08
C LEU A 518 -14.22 -31.19 8.64
N THR A 519 -12.95 -31.37 8.29
CA THR A 519 -12.53 -31.79 6.95
C THR A 519 -13.16 -33.12 6.56
N ASN A 520 -13.28 -34.05 7.51
CA ASN A 520 -13.94 -35.34 7.29
C ASN A 520 -15.45 -35.24 7.05
N ILE A 521 -16.11 -34.17 7.53
CA ILE A 521 -17.57 -34.00 7.43
C ILE A 521 -17.97 -33.19 6.20
N ILE A 522 -17.33 -32.03 6.00
CA ILE A 522 -17.74 -31.05 4.98
C ILE A 522 -16.70 -30.84 3.87
N GLY A 523 -15.56 -31.54 3.93
CA GLY A 523 -14.46 -31.39 2.99
C GLY A 523 -13.47 -30.27 3.34
N LEU A 524 -12.34 -30.26 2.64
CA LEU A 524 -11.20 -29.39 2.95
C LEU A 524 -11.47 -27.90 2.71
N ILE A 525 -12.03 -27.53 1.56
CA ILE A 525 -12.25 -26.12 1.19
C ILE A 525 -13.24 -25.45 2.16
N PRO A 526 -14.44 -26.02 2.43
CA PRO A 526 -15.36 -25.42 3.40
C PRO A 526 -14.75 -25.33 4.81
N SER A 527 -13.97 -26.33 5.21
CA SER A 527 -13.26 -26.32 6.51
C SER A 527 -12.21 -25.22 6.59
N ALA A 528 -11.42 -25.01 5.54
CA ALA A 528 -10.42 -23.94 5.47
C ALA A 528 -11.08 -22.55 5.50
N VAL A 529 -12.18 -22.35 4.77
CA VAL A 529 -12.96 -21.11 4.79
C VAL A 529 -13.51 -20.81 6.19
N ILE A 530 -14.12 -21.81 6.84
CA ILE A 530 -14.62 -21.68 8.22
C ILE A 530 -13.47 -21.37 9.18
N SER A 531 -12.31 -22.01 9.01
CA SER A 531 -11.13 -21.75 9.83
C SER A 531 -10.70 -20.30 9.78
N ILE A 532 -10.59 -19.76 8.57
CA ILE A 532 -10.18 -18.37 8.34
C ILE A 532 -11.22 -17.43 8.94
N LEU A 533 -12.52 -17.66 8.72
CA LEU A 533 -13.57 -16.83 9.30
C LEU A 533 -13.54 -16.83 10.84
N ILE A 534 -13.41 -17.99 11.47
CA ILE A 534 -13.38 -18.10 12.93
C ILE A 534 -12.11 -17.44 13.49
N ILE A 535 -10.95 -17.75 12.94
CA ILE A 535 -9.66 -17.27 13.46
C ILE A 535 -9.48 -15.77 13.18
N VAL A 536 -9.87 -15.28 12.00
CA VAL A 536 -9.67 -13.88 11.58
C VAL A 536 -10.79 -12.94 12.04
N LEU A 537 -12.01 -13.42 12.29
CA LEU A 537 -13.12 -12.56 12.73
C LEU A 537 -13.57 -12.81 14.16
N ILE A 538 -13.65 -14.06 14.61
CA ILE A 538 -14.26 -14.38 15.91
C ILE A 538 -13.23 -14.28 17.04
N PHE A 539 -12.08 -14.95 16.91
CA PHE A 539 -11.03 -14.90 17.94
C PHE A 539 -10.52 -13.49 18.29
N PRO A 540 -10.45 -12.53 17.35
CA PRO A 540 -10.01 -11.18 17.68
C PRO A 540 -11.04 -10.44 18.51
N ILE A 541 -12.33 -10.63 18.18
CA ILE A 541 -13.44 -10.04 18.94
C ILE A 541 -13.49 -10.63 20.34
N LEU A 542 -13.35 -11.95 20.49
CA LEU A 542 -13.54 -12.62 21.77
C LEU A 542 -12.32 -12.59 22.70
N ILE A 543 -11.10 -12.54 22.13
CA ILE A 543 -9.87 -12.78 22.88
C ILE A 543 -8.90 -11.61 22.74
N PHE A 544 -8.50 -11.27 21.52
CA PHE A 544 -7.44 -10.28 21.30
C PHE A 544 -7.80 -8.88 21.80
N MET A 545 -8.88 -8.31 21.26
CA MET A 545 -9.34 -6.97 21.58
C MET A 545 -9.62 -6.77 23.07
N PRO A 546 -10.38 -7.65 23.76
CA PRO A 546 -10.62 -7.46 25.19
C PRO A 546 -9.33 -7.57 26.00
N LEU A 547 -8.44 -8.51 25.66
CA LEU A 547 -7.21 -8.73 26.39
C LEU A 547 -6.23 -7.55 26.25
N VAL A 548 -6.09 -6.99 25.05
CA VAL A 548 -5.26 -5.79 24.84
C VAL A 548 -5.82 -4.60 25.63
N GLY A 549 -7.14 -4.41 25.63
CA GLY A 549 -7.80 -3.38 26.43
C GLY A 549 -7.55 -3.59 27.92
N PHE A 550 -7.71 -4.82 28.41
CA PHE A 550 -7.52 -5.20 29.81
C PHE A 550 -6.07 -5.00 30.29
N LEU A 551 -5.08 -5.25 29.43
CA LEU A 551 -3.67 -5.04 29.73
C LEU A 551 -3.23 -3.57 29.66
N GLY A 552 -4.12 -2.66 29.26
CA GLY A 552 -3.83 -1.23 29.17
C GLY A 552 -3.07 -0.84 27.91
N GLY A 553 -3.29 -1.55 26.81
CA GLY A 553 -2.67 -1.24 25.51
C GLY A 553 -3.17 0.05 24.87
N PHE A 554 -4.28 0.62 25.36
CA PHE A 554 -4.88 1.85 24.84
C PHE A 554 -5.09 2.89 25.95
N ASP A 555 -4.92 4.16 25.61
CA ASP A 555 -5.32 5.32 26.42
C ASP A 555 -6.69 5.86 25.98
N ASP A 556 -7.26 6.76 26.77
CA ASP A 556 -8.59 7.34 26.50
C ASP A 556 -8.66 8.10 25.17
N PHE A 557 -7.60 8.81 24.79
CA PHE A 557 -7.55 9.54 23.52
C PHE A 557 -7.46 8.59 22.32
N GLN A 558 -6.73 7.49 22.46
CA GLN A 558 -6.66 6.42 21.46
C GLN A 558 -8.01 5.73 21.30
N MET A 559 -8.73 5.50 22.39
CA MET A 559 -10.08 4.95 22.34
C MET A 559 -11.04 5.89 21.61
N GLU A 560 -10.96 7.20 21.87
CA GLU A 560 -11.75 8.19 21.16
C GLU A 560 -11.39 8.28 19.67
N THR A 561 -10.09 8.23 19.34
CA THR A 561 -9.61 8.17 17.95
C THR A 561 -10.15 6.91 17.25
N PHE A 562 -10.17 5.77 17.93
CA PHE A 562 -10.73 4.53 17.39
C PHE A 562 -12.25 4.65 17.19
N ARG A 563 -12.98 5.24 18.15
CA ARG A 563 -14.42 5.52 18.03
C ARG A 563 -14.73 6.33 16.78
N LYS A 564 -14.00 7.43 16.55
CA LYS A 564 -14.13 8.25 15.33
C LYS A 564 -13.83 7.45 14.06
N SER A 565 -12.78 6.63 14.07
CA SER A 565 -12.48 5.77 12.91
C SER A 565 -13.53 4.68 12.64
N VAL A 566 -14.27 4.23 13.66
CA VAL A 566 -15.42 3.31 13.50
C VAL A 566 -16.53 4.00 12.72
N GLU A 567 -16.74 5.30 12.92
CA GLU A 567 -17.73 6.07 12.16
C GLU A 567 -17.33 6.20 10.68
N LEU A 568 -16.02 6.28 10.42
CA LEU A 568 -15.44 6.33 9.08
C LEU A 568 -15.32 4.97 8.37
N SER A 569 -15.52 3.85 9.08
CA SER A 569 -15.23 2.49 8.57
C SER A 569 -16.18 1.94 7.49
N GLY A 570 -17.16 2.73 7.04
CA GLY A 570 -18.01 2.41 5.89
C GLY A 570 -18.68 1.03 5.98
N PRO A 571 -18.47 0.11 5.01
CA PRO A 571 -19.11 -1.20 5.00
C PRO A 571 -18.65 -2.11 6.15
N SER A 572 -17.46 -1.89 6.70
CA SER A 572 -16.92 -2.67 7.81
C SER A 572 -17.48 -2.25 9.17
N LYS A 573 -18.29 -1.17 9.23
CA LYS A 573 -18.81 -0.60 10.48
C LYS A 573 -19.44 -1.60 11.43
N PRO A 574 -20.25 -2.59 11.00
CA PRO A 574 -20.80 -3.59 11.91
C PRO A 574 -19.71 -4.38 12.64
N ILE A 575 -18.67 -4.82 11.92
CA ILE A 575 -17.57 -5.62 12.47
C ILE A 575 -16.69 -4.75 13.37
N VAL A 576 -16.28 -3.59 12.87
CA VAL A 576 -15.36 -2.67 13.56
C VAL A 576 -16.00 -2.09 14.82
N LYS A 577 -17.32 -1.85 14.82
CA LYS A 577 -18.05 -1.44 16.02
C LYS A 577 -18.02 -2.50 17.11
N GLN A 578 -18.07 -3.79 16.76
CA GLN A 578 -17.95 -4.86 17.76
C GLN A 578 -16.52 -4.95 18.30
N LEU A 579 -15.51 -4.86 17.42
CA LEU A 579 -14.10 -4.78 17.83
C LEU A 579 -13.88 -3.62 18.83
N TYR A 580 -14.41 -2.44 18.54
CA TYR A 580 -14.36 -1.29 19.44
C TYR A 580 -15.06 -1.53 20.78
N LYS A 581 -16.29 -2.07 20.77
CA LYS A 581 -17.06 -2.33 21.99
C LYS A 581 -16.34 -3.29 22.93
N VAL A 582 -15.79 -4.37 22.39
CA VAL A 582 -15.10 -5.36 23.22
C VAL A 582 -13.75 -4.84 23.70
N LEU A 583 -13.02 -4.08 22.87
CA LEU A 583 -11.82 -3.37 23.32
C LEU A 583 -12.14 -2.39 24.47
N LEU A 584 -13.21 -1.61 24.34
CA LEU A 584 -13.68 -0.68 25.37
C LEU A 584 -14.09 -1.39 26.66
N TRP A 585 -14.74 -2.55 26.54
CA TRP A 585 -15.09 -3.39 27.67
C TRP A 585 -13.84 -3.83 28.47
N GLY A 586 -12.75 -4.18 27.78
CA GLY A 586 -11.47 -4.52 28.38
C GLY A 586 -10.78 -3.31 29.00
N HIS A 587 -10.74 -2.20 28.26
CA HIS A 587 -10.16 -0.92 28.69
C HIS A 587 -10.79 -0.39 29.98
N ASN A 588 -12.12 -0.43 30.10
CA ASN A 588 -12.83 0.04 31.29
C ASN A 588 -12.58 -0.83 32.54
N ARG A 589 -12.10 -2.06 32.37
CA ARG A 589 -11.74 -2.97 33.48
C ARG A 589 -10.24 -2.98 33.78
N CYS A 590 -9.44 -2.25 33.01
CA CYS A 590 -8.01 -2.20 33.17
C CYS A 590 -7.60 -1.37 34.40
N ARG A 591 -6.79 -1.96 35.28
CA ARG A 591 -6.17 -1.23 36.40
C ARG A 591 -5.01 -0.33 35.99
N TRP A 592 -4.40 -0.58 34.83
CA TRP A 592 -3.28 0.19 34.29
C TRP A 592 -3.72 1.17 33.20
N LYS A 593 -4.99 1.59 33.24
CA LYS A 593 -5.57 2.55 32.30
C LYS A 593 -4.71 3.82 32.24
N ASN A 594 -4.43 4.30 31.03
CA ASN A 594 -3.62 5.50 30.76
C ASN A 594 -2.17 5.48 31.29
N LYS A 595 -1.66 4.35 31.80
CA LYS A 595 -0.28 4.24 32.29
C LYS A 595 0.75 4.37 31.17
N TYR A 596 0.44 3.84 29.99
CA TYR A 596 1.31 3.83 28.81
C TYR A 596 0.81 4.79 27.72
N LYS A 597 0.36 5.99 28.14
CA LYS A 597 -0.20 7.00 27.22
C LYS A 597 0.85 7.54 26.26
N ILE A 598 0.42 7.80 25.03
CA ILE A 598 1.21 8.57 24.06
C ILE A 598 0.83 10.04 24.26
N PRO A 599 1.75 10.98 24.48
CA PRO A 599 1.44 12.41 24.61
C PRO A 599 0.64 12.92 23.42
N TRP A 600 -0.52 13.51 23.68
CA TRP A 600 -1.48 13.92 22.66
C TRP A 600 -1.99 15.35 22.85
N GLU A 601 -1.70 15.97 23.99
CA GLU A 601 -2.24 17.27 24.39
C GLU A 601 -1.74 18.40 23.47
N ILE A 602 -0.47 18.39 23.09
CA ILE A 602 0.11 19.36 22.14
C ILE A 602 -0.34 19.08 20.70
N PRO A 603 -0.24 17.84 20.18
CA PRO A 603 -0.80 17.48 18.87
C PRO A 603 -2.26 17.89 18.69
N LEU A 604 -3.10 17.72 19.71
CA LEU A 604 -4.51 18.10 19.65
C LEU A 604 -4.72 19.62 19.47
N LYS A 605 -3.91 20.44 20.15
CA LYS A 605 -3.92 21.90 19.93
C LYS A 605 -3.51 22.25 18.51
N GLN A 606 -2.46 21.61 17.99
CA GLN A 606 -1.98 21.83 16.63
C GLN A 606 -3.01 21.40 15.56
N ILE A 607 -3.75 20.31 15.81
CA ILE A 607 -4.89 19.90 14.97
C ILE A 607 -5.94 21.00 14.90
N HIS A 608 -6.32 21.57 16.05
CA HIS A 608 -7.32 22.63 16.12
C HIS A 608 -6.86 23.91 15.39
N GLU A 609 -5.58 24.29 15.55
CA GLU A 609 -4.99 25.43 14.83
C GLU A 609 -5.05 25.25 13.30
N LEU A 610 -4.79 24.04 12.80
CA LEU A 610 -4.89 23.74 11.37
C LEU A 610 -6.34 23.75 10.86
N LEU A 611 -7.31 23.31 11.69
CA LEU A 611 -8.73 23.41 11.35
C LEU A 611 -9.17 24.87 11.23
N ILE A 612 -8.72 25.75 12.14
CA ILE A 612 -8.97 27.19 12.07
C ILE A 612 -8.44 27.78 10.76
N GLN A 613 -7.19 27.49 10.40
CA GLN A 613 -6.61 27.99 9.13
C GLN A 613 -7.43 27.56 7.91
N LYS A 614 -7.88 26.30 7.90
CA LYS A 614 -8.69 25.76 6.82
C LYS A 614 -10.07 26.42 6.73
N ALA A 615 -10.73 26.63 7.87
CA ALA A 615 -12.04 27.29 7.92
C ALA A 615 -11.95 28.76 7.48
N GLN A 616 -10.91 29.48 7.90
CA GLN A 616 -10.64 30.85 7.45
C GLN A 616 -10.47 30.94 5.93
N HIS A 617 -9.73 30.00 5.33
CA HIS A 617 -9.59 29.94 3.87
C HIS A 617 -10.91 29.66 3.15
N LYS A 618 -11.74 28.77 3.68
CA LYS A 618 -13.06 28.50 3.10
C LYS A 618 -13.94 29.74 3.11
N LEU A 619 -14.02 30.42 4.25
CA LEU A 619 -14.80 31.66 4.40
C LEU A 619 -14.32 32.71 3.38
N HIS A 620 -13.01 32.91 3.22
CA HIS A 620 -12.48 33.83 2.20
C HIS A 620 -12.94 33.50 0.77
N VAL A 621 -12.93 32.21 0.39
CA VAL A 621 -13.38 31.78 -0.94
C VAL A 621 -14.90 31.97 -1.11
N ASP A 622 -15.68 31.72 -0.07
CA ASP A 622 -17.13 31.91 -0.10
C ASP A 622 -17.50 33.40 -0.17
N PHE A 623 -16.72 34.30 0.45
CA PHE A 623 -16.85 35.74 0.28
C PHE A 623 -16.52 36.19 -1.15
N GLU A 624 -15.39 35.74 -1.73
CA GLU A 624 -15.02 36.07 -3.12
C GLU A 624 -16.11 35.66 -4.13
N LYS A 625 -16.80 34.54 -3.90
CA LYS A 625 -17.89 34.06 -4.76
C LYS A 625 -19.21 34.81 -4.60
N ASN A 626 -19.44 35.44 -3.45
CA ASN A 626 -20.66 36.23 -3.22
C ASN A 626 -20.52 37.67 -3.73
N ASP A 627 -19.29 38.12 -3.96
CA ASP A 627 -18.97 39.44 -4.52
C ASP A 627 -18.81 39.43 -6.07
N GLU A 628 -18.70 38.25 -6.69
CA GLU A 628 -18.80 38.01 -8.16
C GLU A 628 -20.23 37.70 -8.60
#